data_AF-A0A316R6B8-F1
#
_entry.id   AF-A0A316R6B8-F1
#
_cell.length_a   1.000
_cell.length_b   1.000
_cell.length_c   1.000
_cell.angle_alpha   90.00
_cell.angle_beta   90.00
_cell.angle_gamma   90.00
#
_symmetry.space_group_name_H-M   'P 1'
#
loop_
_entity.id
_entity.type
_entity.pdbx_description
1 polymer ?
#
loop_
_entity_poly.entity_id
_entity_poly.type
_entity_poly.pdbx_seq_one_letter_code
_entity_poly.pdbx_strand_id
1 'polypeptide(L)' 'MENKCPKCGAKLSVFYLKPECPKCGCNIMNYNMEERLEADADKAEAEWAKAEKLLAKFKKKKKADKEEPKDENPA' A
#
# COMPACT_ATOMS: atom_id res chain seq x y z
N MET A 1 -18.71 20.72 10.73
CA MET A 1 -17.28 20.65 10.37
C MET A 1 -16.64 21.94 10.84
N GLU A 2 -15.83 21.90 11.90
CA GLU A 2 -15.05 23.09 12.25
C GLU A 2 -14.00 23.30 11.16
N ASN A 3 -14.12 24.39 10.40
CA ASN A 3 -13.14 24.80 9.40
C ASN A 3 -11.85 25.24 10.11
N LYS A 4 -11.06 24.27 10.58
CA LYS A 4 -9.77 24.49 11.22
C LYS A 4 -8.68 23.92 10.32
N CYS A 5 -7.57 24.65 10.19
CA CYS A 5 -6.41 24.10 9.52
C CYS A 5 -5.85 22.94 10.36
N PRO A 6 -5.59 21.76 9.75
CA PRO A 6 -5.14 20.58 10.50
C PRO A 6 -3.70 20.70 11.02
N LYS A 7 -2.89 21.64 10.51
CA LYS A 7 -1.51 21.89 10.97
C LYS A 7 -1.39 22.98 12.04
N CYS A 8 -2.18 24.05 11.93
CA CYS A 8 -2.04 25.23 12.81
C CYS A 8 -3.28 25.57 13.63
N GLY A 9 -4.39 24.83 13.46
CA GLY A 9 -5.63 25.05 14.21
C GLY A 9 -6.36 26.37 13.91
N ALA A 10 -5.85 27.18 12.97
CA ALA A 10 -6.45 28.46 12.61
C ALA A 10 -7.87 28.23 12.06
N LYS A 11 -8.84 29.00 12.59
CA LYS A 11 -10.21 29.04 12.07
C LYS A 11 -10.19 29.67 10.66
N LEU A 12 -10.41 28.84 9.66
CA LEU A 12 -10.67 29.26 8.30
C LEU A 12 -12.11 29.79 8.23
N SER A 13 -12.35 30.85 7.47
CA SER A 13 -13.72 31.34 7.29
C SER A 13 -14.55 30.27 6.57
N VAL A 14 -15.88 30.29 6.75
CA VAL A 14 -16.80 29.32 6.13
C VAL A 14 -16.75 29.39 4.60
N PHE A 15 -16.36 30.56 4.05
CA PHE A 15 -16.20 30.80 2.62
C PHE A 15 -14.77 30.63 2.11
N TYR A 16 -13.85 30.13 2.95
CA TYR A 16 -12.47 29.94 2.54
C TYR A 16 -12.33 28.66 1.70
N LEU A 17 -12.43 28.80 0.38
CA LEU A 17 -12.36 27.70 -0.61
C LEU A 17 -10.93 27.37 -1.07
N LYS A 18 -9.93 28.14 -0.61
CA LYS A 18 -8.56 27.93 -1.07
C LYS A 18 -7.93 26.69 -0.41
N PRO A 19 -7.23 25.82 -1.16
CA PRO A 19 -6.63 24.61 -0.60
C PRO A 19 -5.46 24.90 0.35
N GLU A 20 -4.86 26.09 0.29
CA GLU A 20 -3.72 26.48 1.11
C GLU A 20 -4.18 27.25 2.35
N CYS A 21 -3.65 26.92 3.53
CA CYS A 21 -3.94 27.70 4.73
C CYS A 21 -3.25 29.08 4.68
N PRO A 22 -3.95 30.18 4.98
CA PRO A 22 -3.39 31.54 4.92
C PRO A 22 -2.38 31.85 6.02
N LYS A 23 -2.28 31.01 7.06
CA LYS A 23 -1.36 31.20 8.20
C LYS A 23 -0.09 30.36 8.11
N CYS A 24 -0.20 29.13 7.62
CA CYS A 24 0.93 28.19 7.60
C CYS A 24 1.31 27.70 6.19
N GLY A 25 0.59 28.14 5.14
CA GLY A 25 0.83 27.72 3.76
C GLY A 25 0.59 26.24 3.50
N CYS A 26 0.07 25.51 4.49
CA CYS A 26 -0.14 24.07 4.38
C CYS A 26 -1.36 23.79 3.51
N ASN A 27 -1.23 22.85 2.57
CA ASN A 27 -2.35 22.38 1.76
C ASN A 27 -3.27 21.52 2.64
N ILE A 28 -4.45 22.06 2.96
CA ILE A 28 -5.47 21.44 3.83
C ILE A 28 -6.00 20.15 3.20
N MET A 29 -6.12 20.10 1.87
CA MET A 29 -6.64 18.94 1.15
C MET A 29 -5.64 17.79 1.08
N ASN A 30 -4.34 18.11 0.92
CA ASN A 30 -3.27 17.13 0.85
C ASN A 30 -2.66 16.78 2.23
N TYR A 31 -3.13 17.39 3.31
CA TYR A 31 -2.62 17.09 4.65
C TYR A 31 -2.93 15.62 5.00
N ASN A 32 -1.91 14.86 5.38
CA ASN A 32 -1.93 13.40 5.61
C ASN A 32 -2.04 12.47 4.39
N MET A 33 -1.97 12.95 3.15
CA MET A 33 -1.94 12.01 2.02
C MET A 33 -0.63 11.22 1.94
N GLU A 34 0.51 11.87 2.20
CA GLU A 34 1.82 11.24 2.08
C GLU A 34 2.04 10.17 3.17
N GLU A 35 1.70 10.48 4.43
CA GLU A 35 1.79 9.53 5.54
C GLU A 35 0.82 8.34 5.38
N ARG A 36 -0.36 8.57 4.80
CA ARG A 36 -1.29 7.47 4.47
C ARG A 36 -0.80 6.61 3.32
N LEU A 37 -0.11 7.21 2.35
CA LEU A 37 0.44 6.50 1.21
C LEU A 37 1.60 5.59 1.64
N GLU A 38 2.47 6.07 2.51
CA GLU A 38 3.58 5.29 3.06
C GLU A 38 3.07 4.11 3.91
N ALA A 39 2.08 4.35 4.77
CA ALA A 39 1.44 3.29 5.56
C ALA A 39 0.68 2.24 4.72
N ASP A 40 0.25 2.59 3.51
CA ASP A 40 -0.37 1.64 2.58
C ASP A 40 0.69 0.84 1.82
N ALA A 41 1.79 1.48 1.42
CA ALA A 41 2.95 0.84 0.79
C ALA A 41 3.55 -0.25 1.69
N ASP A 42 3.77 0.03 2.98
CA ASP A 42 4.31 -0.95 3.94
C ASP A 42 3.41 -2.19 4.08
N LYS A 43 2.09 -1.99 4.05
CA LYS A 43 1.12 -3.10 4.11
C LYS A 43 1.14 -3.91 2.83
N ALA A 44 1.21 -3.25 1.68
CA ALA A 44 1.30 -3.91 0.38
C ALA A 44 2.58 -4.76 0.29
N GLU A 45 3.72 -4.27 0.75
CA GLU A 45 4.97 -5.05 0.80
C GLU A 45 4.86 -6.28 1.71
N ALA A 46 4.24 -6.12 2.89
CA ALA A 46 4.04 -7.20 3.84
C ALA A 46 3.10 -8.30 3.29
N GLU A 47 2.07 -7.93 2.53
CA GLU A 47 1.17 -8.86 1.85
C GLU A 47 1.84 -9.53 0.64
N TRP A 48 2.61 -8.78 -0.14
CA TRP A 48 3.35 -9.30 -1.28
C TRP A 48 4.38 -10.35 -0.85
N ALA A 49 5.12 -10.10 0.22
CA ALA A 49 6.08 -11.07 0.77
C ALA A 49 5.41 -12.38 1.22
N LYS A 50 4.17 -12.32 1.71
CA LYS A 50 3.37 -13.52 2.04
C LYS A 50 2.90 -14.23 0.77
N ALA A 51 2.45 -13.47 -0.23
CA ALA A 51 2.03 -13.98 -1.53
C ALA A 51 3.18 -14.70 -2.24
N GLU A 52 4.39 -14.15 -2.24
CA GLU A 52 5.57 -14.79 -2.83
C GLU A 52 5.96 -16.09 -2.12
N LYS A 53 5.89 -16.12 -0.77
CA LYS A 53 6.12 -17.35 -0.01
C LYS A 53 5.08 -18.44 -0.32
N LEU A 54 3.81 -18.05 -0.51
CA LEU A 54 2.75 -18.98 -0.90
C LEU A 54 2.95 -19.46 -2.35
N LEU A 55 3.26 -18.55 -3.27
CA LEU A 55 3.52 -18.86 -4.67
C LEU A 55 4.74 -19.78 -4.84
N ALA A 56 5.82 -19.55 -4.07
CA ALA A 56 7.00 -20.39 -4.06
C ALA A 56 6.70 -21.81 -3.56
N LYS A 57 5.87 -21.95 -2.51
CA LYS A 57 5.39 -23.26 -2.04
C LYS A 57 4.54 -23.96 -3.10
N PHE A 58 3.67 -23.23 -3.79
CA PHE A 58 2.83 -23.78 -4.86
C PHE A 58 3.65 -24.20 -6.08
N LYS A 59 4.66 -23.42 -6.47
CA LYS A 59 5.58 -23.75 -7.56
C LYS A 59 6.46 -24.94 -7.22
N LYS A 60 6.88 -25.10 -5.96
CA LYS A 60 7.61 -26.28 -5.47
C LYS A 60 6.72 -27.53 -5.49
N LYS A 61 5.43 -27.40 -5.14
CA LYS A 61 4.43 -28.48 -5.24
C LYS A 61 4.20 -28.91 -6.70
N LYS A 62 4.16 -27.96 -7.65
CA LYS A 62 4.04 -28.27 -9.08
C LYS A 62 5.29 -28.90 -9.71
N LYS A 63 6.48 -28.71 -9.14
CA LYS A 63 7.69 -29.41 -9.59
C LYS A 63 7.77 -30.84 -9.05
N ALA A 64 7.24 -31.10 -7.86
CA ALA A 64 7.18 -32.45 -7.28
C ALA A 64 6.16 -33.38 -7.98
N ASP A 65 5.27 -32.83 -8.81
CA ASP A 65 4.34 -33.62 -9.64
C ASP A 65 4.91 -33.91 -11.05
N LYS A 66 6.14 -33.46 -11.37
CA LYS A 66 6.75 -33.59 -12.71
C LYS A 66 8.08 -34.38 -12.77
N GLU A 67 8.60 -34.86 -11.65
CA GLU A 67 9.75 -35.77 -11.53
C GLU A 67 9.31 -36.85 -10.52
N GLU A 68 9.15 -38.15 -10.77
CA GLU A 68 9.70 -39.14 -11.72
C GLU A 68 8.81 -40.44 -11.64
N PRO A 69 8.84 -41.43 -12.58
CA PRO A 69 10.06 -41.94 -13.22
C PRO A 69 10.03 -42.14 -14.74
N LYS A 70 11.16 -41.83 -15.36
CA LYS A 70 11.72 -42.65 -16.45
C LYS A 70 12.18 -43.97 -15.83
N ASP A 71 12.20 -45.02 -16.65
CA ASP A 71 12.61 -46.42 -16.40
C ASP A 71 11.35 -47.29 -16.58
N GLU A 72 11.19 -48.16 -17.60
CA GLU A 72 12.16 -49.01 -18.29
C GLU A 72 11.64 -49.33 -19.72
N ASN A 73 12.51 -49.28 -20.74
CA ASN A 73 12.27 -49.98 -22.02
C ASN A 73 13.00 -51.32 -21.93
N PRO A 74 12.35 -52.48 -22.18
CA PRO A 74 12.68 -53.19 -23.43
C PRO A 74 11.55 -54.09 -23.98
N ALA A 75 11.25 -53.97 -25.27
CA ALA A 75 11.16 -55.06 -26.28
C ALA A 75 10.60 -54.55 -27.61
#